data_AF-W2H3A6-F1
#
_entry.id   AF-W2H3A6-F1
#
_cell.length_a   1.000
_cell.length_b   1.000
_cell.length_c   1.000
_cell.angle_alpha   90.00
_cell.angle_beta   90.00
_cell.angle_gamma   90.00
#
_symmetry.space_group_name_H-M   'P 1'
#
loop_
_entity.id
_entity.type
_entity.pdbx_description
1 polymer ?
#
loop_
_entity_poly.entity_id
_entity_poly.type
_entity_poly.pdbx_seq_one_letter_code
_entity_poly.pdbx_strand_id
1 'polypeptide(L)'
;MVANKQLSAFFCVHLGQGVFRCKICNKERKQVPGSGYSNLLAHLAGKHEGYEAVYASSQSNSSSSLQAFGFVSEESSHLFQWIQWVVMRNMPVSEVEDDLTRAMSKLWSVTTKAVKKCMEGIPIR
;
A
#
# COMPACT_ATOMS: atom_id res chain seq x y z
N MET A 1 14.56 -4.17 -12.26
CA MET A 1 13.76 -4.74 -13.37
C MET A 1 12.35 -4.99 -12.87
N VAL A 2 11.34 -4.49 -13.58
CA VAL A 2 9.92 -4.78 -13.25
C VAL A 2 9.61 -6.21 -13.66
N ALA A 3 8.92 -6.98 -12.80
CA ALA A 3 8.57 -8.34 -13.12
C ALA A 3 7.55 -8.40 -14.28
N ASN A 4 7.76 -9.28 -15.26
CA ASN A 4 6.86 -9.44 -16.43
C ASN A 4 5.40 -9.64 -16.05
N LYS A 5 5.16 -10.30 -14.91
CA LYS A 5 3.84 -10.47 -14.32
C LYS A 5 3.16 -9.11 -14.02
N GLN A 6 3.89 -8.14 -13.45
CA GLN A 6 3.36 -6.82 -13.10
C GLN A 6 2.98 -6.02 -14.35
N LEU A 7 3.85 -6.01 -15.37
CA LEU A 7 3.57 -5.36 -16.65
C LEU A 7 2.35 -6.00 -17.34
N SER A 8 2.24 -7.33 -17.33
CA SER A 8 1.07 -8.02 -17.88
C SER A 8 -0.21 -7.68 -17.11
N ALA A 9 -0.16 -7.56 -15.78
CA ALA A 9 -1.33 -7.19 -14.97
C ALA A 9 -1.77 -5.74 -15.23
N PHE A 10 -0.80 -4.84 -15.44
CA PHE A 10 -1.07 -3.45 -15.75
C PHE A 10 -1.69 -3.29 -17.14
N PHE A 11 -1.13 -3.91 -18.18
CA PHE A 11 -1.54 -3.68 -19.57
C PHE A 11 -2.51 -4.71 -20.15
N CYS A 12 -2.77 -5.82 -19.47
CA CYS A 12 -3.67 -6.87 -19.96
C CYS A 12 -4.79 -7.21 -18.96
N VAL A 13 -5.93 -7.64 -19.49
CA VAL A 13 -7.06 -8.20 -18.73
C VAL A 13 -7.12 -9.69 -18.99
N HIS A 14 -7.17 -10.51 -17.93
CA HIS A 14 -7.34 -11.95 -18.07
C HIS A 14 -8.81 -12.28 -18.34
N LEU A 15 -9.09 -12.95 -19.46
CA LEU A 15 -10.44 -13.34 -19.89
C LEU A 15 -10.80 -14.78 -19.52
N GLY A 16 -9.87 -15.54 -18.92
CA GLY A 16 -10.04 -16.96 -18.64
C GLY A 16 -9.26 -17.84 -19.62
N GLN A 17 -9.01 -19.10 -19.22
CA GLN A 17 -8.34 -20.12 -20.05
C GLN A 17 -6.97 -19.69 -20.62
N GLY A 18 -6.26 -18.81 -19.90
CA GLY A 18 -4.98 -18.26 -20.36
C GLY A 18 -5.11 -17.25 -21.49
N VAL A 19 -6.29 -16.70 -21.78
CA VAL A 19 -6.49 -15.63 -22.76
C VAL A 19 -6.40 -14.27 -22.07
N PHE A 20 -5.67 -13.35 -22.68
CA PHE A 20 -5.44 -12.00 -22.20
C PHE A 20 -5.80 -10.98 -23.26
N ARG A 21 -6.50 -9.91 -22.88
CA ARG A 21 -6.80 -8.76 -23.75
C ARG A 21 -5.88 -7.60 -23.42
N CYS A 22 -5.20 -7.04 -24.41
CA CYS A 22 -4.43 -5.81 -24.24
C CYS A 22 -5.37 -4.62 -24.01
N LYS A 23 -5.15 -3.82 -22.96
CA LYS A 23 -5.96 -2.63 -22.64
C LYS A 23 -5.71 -1.47 -23.61
N ILE A 24 -4.56 -1.43 -24.29
CA ILE A 24 -4.21 -0.36 -25.22
C ILE A 24 -4.86 -0.57 -26.60
N CYS A 25 -4.78 -1.79 -27.15
CA CYS A 25 -5.29 -2.07 -28.50
C CYS A 25 -6.44 -3.09 -28.57
N ASN A 26 -6.96 -3.54 -27.43
CA ASN A 26 -8.06 -4.51 -27.32
C ASN A 26 -7.83 -5.87 -27.99
N LYS A 27 -6.61 -6.16 -28.47
CA LYS A 27 -6.27 -7.45 -29.08
C LYS A 27 -6.14 -8.53 -28.02
N GLU A 28 -6.72 -9.69 -28.31
CA GLU A 28 -6.64 -10.88 -27.48
C GLU A 28 -5.42 -11.72 -27.85
N ARG A 29 -4.78 -12.28 -26.83
CA ARG A 29 -3.59 -13.12 -26.93
C ARG A 29 -3.71 -14.28 -25.96
N LYS A 30 -3.52 -15.49 -26.47
CA LYS A 30 -3.41 -16.68 -25.65
C LYS A 30 -2.00 -16.76 -25.07
N GLN A 31 -1.90 -16.92 -23.76
CA GLN A 31 -0.66 -17.20 -23.06
C GLN A 31 -0.13 -18.56 -23.52
N VAL A 32 1.13 -18.60 -23.95
CA VAL A 32 1.76 -19.85 -24.38
C VAL A 32 2.13 -20.65 -23.13
N PRO A 33 1.68 -21.92 -23.00
CA PRO A 33 2.05 -22.79 -21.89
C PRO A 33 3.57 -22.86 -21.73
N GLY A 34 4.07 -22.77 -20.50
CA GLY A 34 5.52 -22.84 -20.21
C GLY A 34 6.33 -21.56 -20.49
N SER A 35 5.77 -20.56 -21.20
CA SER A 35 6.49 -19.31 -21.51
C SER A 35 6.36 -18.21 -20.45
N GLY A 36 5.48 -18.42 -19.45
CA GLY A 36 5.10 -17.38 -18.50
C GLY A 36 4.41 -16.21 -19.20
N TYR A 37 4.86 -14.97 -18.92
CA TYR A 37 4.27 -13.73 -19.48
C TYR A 37 5.09 -13.13 -20.63
N SER A 38 6.14 -13.82 -21.07
CA SER A 38 7.07 -13.32 -22.09
C SER A 38 6.39 -13.01 -23.42
N ASN A 39 5.41 -13.83 -23.83
CA ASN A 39 4.67 -13.62 -25.07
C ASN A 39 3.74 -12.39 -25.04
N LEU A 40 3.18 -12.06 -23.87
CA LEU A 40 2.39 -10.84 -23.69
C LEU A 40 3.30 -9.60 -23.71
N LEU A 41 4.49 -9.69 -23.11
CA LEU A 41 5.49 -8.63 -23.21
C LEU A 41 6.02 -8.43 -24.62
N ALA A 42 6.27 -9.51 -25.36
CA ALA A 42 6.67 -9.42 -26.76
C ALA A 42 5.61 -8.67 -27.60
N HIS A 43 4.33 -8.86 -27.27
CA HIS A 43 3.26 -8.06 -27.86
C HIS A 43 3.38 -6.57 -27.49
N LEU A 44 3.63 -6.23 -26.22
CA LEU A 44 3.82 -4.84 -25.79
C LEU A 44 5.02 -4.19 -26.47
N ALA A 45 6.18 -4.82 -26.40
CA ALA A 45 7.41 -4.32 -27.03
C ALA A 45 7.27 -4.12 -28.54
N GLY A 46 6.54 -5.01 -29.24
CA GLY A 46 6.39 -4.93 -30.69
C GLY A 46 5.24 -4.06 -31.21
N LYS A 47 4.30 -3.63 -30.35
CA LYS A 47 3.11 -2.86 -30.78
C LYS A 47 2.86 -1.58 -30.01
N HIS A 48 3.50 -1.40 -28.85
CA HIS A 48 3.29 -0.29 -27.94
C HIS A 48 4.64 0.29 -27.52
N GLU A 49 5.18 1.18 -28.35
CA GLU A 49 6.41 1.89 -28.02
C GLU A 49 6.22 2.74 -26.76
N GLY A 50 7.23 2.79 -25.90
CA GLY A 50 7.18 3.56 -24.67
C GLY A 50 6.27 2.99 -23.57
N TYR A 51 5.75 1.76 -23.70
CA TYR A 51 4.90 1.15 -22.66
C TYR A 51 5.58 1.10 -21.28
N GLU A 52 6.91 0.95 -21.23
CA GLU A 52 7.67 0.98 -19.98
C GLU A 52 7.63 2.35 -19.30
N ALA A 53 7.70 3.45 -20.08
CA ALA A 53 7.61 4.81 -19.55
C ALA A 53 6.21 5.11 -19.01
N VAL A 54 5.15 4.61 -19.68
CA VAL A 54 3.76 4.70 -19.20
C VAL A 54 3.57 3.93 -17.88
N TYR A 55 4.24 2.79 -17.72
CA TYR A 55 4.22 2.05 -16.47
C TYR A 55 5.01 2.75 -15.36
N ALA A 56 6.16 3.35 -15.70
CA ALA A 56 6.95 4.10 -14.74
C ALA A 56 6.20 5.34 -14.22
N SER A 57 5.51 6.08 -15.10
CA SER A 57 4.73 7.25 -14.72
C SER A 57 3.47 6.90 -13.91
N SER A 58 2.85 5.75 -14.21
CA SER A 58 1.71 5.27 -13.41
C SER A 58 2.16 4.83 -12.00
N GLN A 59 3.35 4.27 -11.86
CA GLN A 59 3.92 3.95 -10.55
C GLN A 59 4.37 5.20 -9.77
N SER A 60 4.87 6.24 -10.44
CA SER A 60 5.19 7.50 -9.75
C SER A 60 3.93 8.25 -9.31
N ASN A 61 2.84 8.15 -10.09
CA ASN A 61 1.55 8.75 -9.78
C ASN A 61 0.67 7.86 -8.89
N SER A 62 1.02 6.59 -8.69
CA SER A 62 0.48 5.79 -7.60
C SER A 62 1.18 6.20 -6.30
N SER A 63 0.97 7.45 -5.87
CA SER A 63 0.79 7.67 -4.44
C SER A 63 -0.39 6.78 -4.09
N SER A 64 -0.12 5.61 -3.51
CA SER A 64 -1.14 4.67 -3.08
C SER A 64 -2.24 5.49 -2.41
N SER A 65 -3.44 5.52 -3.01
CA SER A 65 -4.58 6.20 -2.39
C SER A 65 -4.63 5.73 -0.94
N LEU A 66 -4.93 6.60 0.02
CA LEU A 66 -5.04 6.21 1.43
C LEU A 66 -5.95 4.98 1.61
N GLN A 67 -6.89 4.79 0.68
CA GLN A 67 -7.77 3.63 0.56
C GLN A 67 -7.04 2.28 0.34
N ALA A 68 -5.87 2.29 -0.30
CA ALA A 68 -5.03 1.10 -0.53
C ALA A 68 -4.30 0.62 0.74
N PHE A 69 -4.20 1.46 1.78
CA PHE A 69 -3.64 1.07 3.08
C PHE A 69 -4.63 0.29 3.96
N GLY A 70 -5.89 0.16 3.52
CA GLY A 70 -6.95 -0.51 4.26
C GLY A 70 -7.51 0.35 5.40
N PHE A 71 -8.31 -0.28 6.27
CA PHE A 71 -8.83 0.36 7.48
C PHE A 71 -7.79 0.28 8.60
N VAL A 72 -7.63 1.38 9.34
CA VAL A 72 -6.79 1.44 10.54
C VAL A 72 -7.43 0.56 11.62
N SER A 73 -6.62 -0.29 12.28
CA SER A 73 -7.13 -1.10 13.41
C SER A 73 -7.54 -0.20 14.57
N GLU A 74 -8.52 -0.64 15.37
CA GLU A 74 -8.96 0.10 16.57
C GLU A 74 -7.79 0.34 17.54
N GLU A 75 -6.91 -0.64 17.70
CA GLU A 75 -5.67 -0.55 18.48
C GLU A 75 -4.76 0.59 17.98
N SER A 76 -4.58 0.70 16.66
CA SER A 76 -3.77 1.75 16.03
C SER A 76 -4.40 3.13 16.22
N SER A 77 -5.74 3.19 16.16
CA SER A 77 -6.51 4.42 16.41
C SER A 77 -6.35 4.91 17.85
N HIS A 78 -6.54 4.02 18.84
CA HIS A 78 -6.39 4.39 20.23
C HIS A 78 -4.93 4.73 20.59
N LEU A 79 -3.94 4.03 20.01
CA LEU A 79 -2.54 4.38 20.18
C LEU A 79 -2.23 5.78 19.64
N PHE A 80 -2.77 6.14 18.47
CA PHE A 80 -2.65 7.48 17.92
C PHE A 80 -3.31 8.54 18.82
N GLN A 81 -4.50 8.25 19.36
CA GLN A 81 -5.19 9.15 20.29
C GLN A 81 -4.39 9.38 21.58
N TRP A 82 -3.72 8.36 22.11
CA TRP A 82 -2.78 8.51 23.23
C TRP A 82 -1.58 9.40 22.87
N ILE A 83 -0.98 9.22 21.69
CA ILE A 83 0.11 10.10 21.21
C ILE A 83 -0.38 11.54 21.10
N GLN A 84 -1.56 11.75 20.49
CA GLN A 84 -2.16 13.07 20.36
C GLN A 84 -2.42 13.70 21.74
N TRP A 85 -2.89 12.94 22.72
CA TRP A 85 -3.08 13.41 24.09
C TRP A 85 -1.77 13.92 24.71
N VAL A 86 -0.73 13.10 24.64
CA VAL A 86 0.60 13.41 25.18
C VAL A 86 1.17 14.66 24.52
N VAL A 87 1.16 14.73 23.19
CA VAL A 87 1.78 15.82 22.41
C VAL A 87 0.97 17.11 22.51
N MET A 88 -0.34 17.06 22.25
CA MET A 88 -1.17 18.27 22.17
C MET A 88 -1.43 18.93 23.52
N ARG A 89 -1.39 18.14 24.61
CA ARG A 89 -1.53 18.66 25.98
C ARG A 89 -0.19 18.85 26.70
N ASN A 90 0.93 18.55 26.04
CA ASN A 90 2.27 18.57 26.63
C ASN A 90 2.37 17.78 27.95
N MET A 91 1.76 16.59 27.98
CA MET A 91 1.79 15.69 29.13
C MET A 91 3.03 14.79 29.09
N PRO A 92 3.53 14.31 30.24
CA PRO A 92 4.58 13.30 30.24
C PRO A 92 4.09 12.01 29.58
N VAL A 93 4.98 11.27 28.90
CA VAL A 93 4.60 10.00 28.25
C VAL A 93 4.10 8.96 29.27
N SER A 94 4.52 9.06 30.54
CA SER A 94 4.03 8.21 31.63
C SER A 94 2.54 8.38 31.93
N GLU A 95 1.91 9.48 31.49
CA GLU A 95 0.49 9.75 31.71
C GLU A 95 -0.42 8.66 31.12
N VAL A 96 0.02 7.98 30.07
CA VAL A 96 -0.74 6.89 29.44
C VAL A 96 -0.85 5.64 30.33
N GLU A 97 -0.03 5.57 31.38
CA GLU A 97 -0.03 4.51 32.39
C GLU A 97 -0.59 4.98 33.74
N ASP A 98 -0.96 6.25 33.87
CA ASP A 98 -1.60 6.78 35.07
C ASP A 98 -3.00 6.18 35.25
N ASP A 99 -3.29 5.70 36.46
CA ASP A 99 -4.52 4.96 36.75
C ASP A 99 -5.78 5.83 36.61
N LEU A 100 -5.71 7.08 37.07
CA LEU A 100 -6.83 8.01 36.96
C LEU A 100 -7.09 8.39 35.50
N THR A 101 -6.03 8.69 34.76
CA THR A 101 -6.12 9.01 33.33
C THR A 101 -6.68 7.85 32.55
N ARG A 102 -6.24 6.62 32.81
CA ARG A 102 -6.80 5.42 32.17
C ARG A 102 -8.28 5.22 32.49
N ALA A 103 -8.68 5.37 33.75
CA ALA A 103 -10.08 5.23 34.16
C ALA A 103 -10.98 6.27 33.48
N MET A 104 -10.46 7.47 33.23
CA MET A 104 -11.19 8.57 32.59
C MET A 104 -11.12 8.53 31.07
N SER A 105 -10.03 8.01 30.51
CA SER A 105 -9.86 7.83 29.07
C SER A 105 -10.72 6.66 28.61
N LYS A 106 -11.61 6.88 27.65
CA LYS A 106 -12.34 5.79 26.98
C LYS A 106 -11.43 4.97 26.04
N LEU A 107 -10.12 5.03 26.25
CA LEU A 107 -9.09 4.44 25.39
C LEU A 107 -8.65 3.12 25.99
N TRP A 108 -8.18 2.20 25.15
CA TRP A 108 -7.52 1.00 25.64
C TRP A 108 -6.27 1.34 26.47
N SER A 109 -5.92 0.48 27.41
CA SER A 109 -4.68 0.63 28.16
C SER A 109 -3.47 0.40 27.26
N VAL A 110 -2.52 1.35 27.27
CA VAL A 110 -1.24 1.26 26.56
C VAL A 110 -0.09 1.43 27.52
N THR A 111 1.10 0.97 27.12
CA THR A 111 2.33 1.19 27.90
C THR A 111 3.13 2.36 27.36
N THR A 112 3.89 3.02 28.24
CA THR A 112 4.85 4.06 27.84
C THR A 112 5.80 3.55 26.75
N LYS A 113 6.21 2.28 26.86
CA LYS A 113 7.09 1.62 25.88
C LYS A 113 6.46 1.52 24.49
N ALA A 114 5.17 1.16 24.42
CA ALA A 114 4.45 1.07 23.15
C ALA A 114 4.32 2.44 22.47
N VAL A 115 3.99 3.47 23.24
CA VAL A 115 3.87 4.86 22.75
C VAL A 115 5.22 5.36 22.22
N LYS A 116 6.30 5.20 23.00
CA LYS A 116 7.66 5.62 22.57
C LYS A 116 8.11 4.93 21.29
N LYS A 117 7.96 3.61 21.22
CA LYS A 117 8.31 2.82 20.01
C LYS A 117 7.54 3.31 18.79
N CYS A 118 6.28 3.68 18.96
CA CYS A 118 5.46 4.21 17.87
C CYS A 118 5.95 5.59 17.42
N MET A 119 6.30 6.47 18.36
CA MET A 119 6.81 7.82 18.06
C MET A 119 8.18 7.78 17.36
N GLU A 120 9.08 6.89 17.76
CA GLU A 120 10.40 6.69 17.13
C GLU A 120 10.31 6.23 15.68
N GLY A 121 9.24 5.52 15.33
CA GLY A 121 8.99 5.03 13.97
C GLY A 121 8.38 6.05 13.02
N ILE A 122 8.05 7.28 13.48
CA ILE A 122 7.48 8.33 12.64
C ILE A 122 8.63 9.15 12.05
N PRO A 123 9.00 8.96 10.77
CA PRO A 123 10.01 9.79 10.15
C PRO A 123 9.51 11.24 10.10
N ILE A 124 10.25 12.12 10.78
CA ILE A 124 10.08 13.56 10.65
C ILE A 124 10.67 13.91 9.28
N ARG A 125 9.81 14.17 8.30
CA ARG A 125 10.21 14.71 6.99
C ARG A 125 10.27 16.21 7.02
#